data_AF-A0A959P2K6-F1
#
_entry.id   AF-A0A959P2K6-F1
#
_cell.length_a   1.000
_cell.length_b   1.000
_cell.length_c   1.000
_cell.angle_alpha   90.00
_cell.angle_beta   90.00
_cell.angle_gamma   90.00
#
_symmetry.space_group_name_H-M   'P 1'
#
loop_
_entity.id
_entity.type
_entity.pdbx_description
1 polymer ?
#
loop_
_entity_poly.entity_id
_entity_poly.type
_entity_poly.pdbx_seq_one_letter_code
_entity_poly.pdbx_strand_id
1 'polypeptide(L)'
;LAVAAKPFLGNFGFILISIGALFSISSALNATLYGGANIAYSLAKDGELPKIFERKIWFKSTEGLYITAILSMIFVLLFNIDAIASITSTIYTVIYIFVLISHFRMTDKYGGNKSFLVFNITVLVGVFIALIIYQYQSQPSALYGTGIVFLLVFIIEFIYRYVKKREFLMVQKKHIK
;
A
#
# COMPACT_ATOMS: atom_id res chain seq x y z
N LEU A 1 3.01 9.27 -21.85
CA LEU A 1 3.67 8.03 -22.36
C LEU A 1 3.38 7.80 -23.85
N ALA A 2 2.16 7.47 -24.28
CA ALA A 2 1.88 7.17 -25.69
C ALA A 2 2.23 8.31 -26.69
N VAL A 3 2.04 9.57 -26.30
CA VAL A 3 2.41 10.74 -27.12
C VAL A 3 3.90 10.78 -27.44
N ALA A 4 4.76 10.30 -26.53
CA ALA A 4 6.20 10.27 -26.73
C ALA A 4 6.66 9.23 -27.77
N ALA A 5 5.80 8.27 -28.15
CA ALA A 5 6.09 7.30 -29.20
C ALA A 5 5.83 7.84 -30.62
N LYS A 6 5.03 8.91 -30.76
CA LYS A 6 4.69 9.49 -32.07
C LYS A 6 5.90 9.89 -32.92
N PRO A 7 6.96 10.54 -32.38
CA PRO A 7 8.08 11.01 -33.20
C PRO A 7 8.88 9.89 -33.88
N PHE A 8 8.89 8.68 -33.32
CA PHE A 8 9.74 7.58 -33.80
C PHE A 8 8.95 6.42 -34.44
N LEU A 9 7.68 6.25 -34.07
CA LEU A 9 6.83 5.13 -34.52
C LEU A 9 5.50 5.59 -35.16
N GLY A 10 5.32 6.90 -35.34
CA GLY A 10 4.12 7.49 -35.93
C GLY A 10 2.83 7.19 -35.16
N ASN A 11 1.70 7.25 -35.87
CA ASN A 11 0.38 6.95 -35.28
C ASN A 11 0.24 5.49 -34.85
N PHE A 12 0.93 4.56 -35.52
CA PHE A 12 0.93 3.15 -35.16
C PHE A 12 1.51 2.94 -33.75
N GLY A 13 2.68 3.51 -33.46
CA GLY A 13 3.28 3.44 -32.12
C GLY A 13 2.43 4.09 -31.04
N PHE A 14 1.78 5.21 -31.36
CA PHE A 14 0.84 5.84 -30.43
C PHE A 14 -0.32 4.91 -30.05
N ILE A 15 -0.95 4.26 -31.03
CA ILE A 15 -2.07 3.34 -30.80
C ILE A 15 -1.58 2.12 -30.02
N LEU A 16 -0.45 1.53 -30.42
CA LEU A 16 0.10 0.32 -29.79
C LEU A 16 0.45 0.56 -28.31
N ILE A 17 1.12 1.67 -27.98
CA ILE A 17 1.43 2.02 -26.59
C ILE A 17 0.17 2.37 -25.80
N SER A 18 -0.84 3.00 -26.43
CA SER A 18 -2.10 3.31 -25.75
C SER A 18 -2.86 2.03 -25.38
N ILE A 19 -2.99 1.08 -26.30
CA ILE A 19 -3.63 -0.22 -26.06
C ILE A 19 -2.85 -1.00 -24.99
N GLY A 20 -1.53 -1.06 -25.11
CA GLY A 20 -0.67 -1.73 -24.13
C GLY A 20 -0.80 -1.12 -22.73
N ALA A 21 -0.87 0.21 -22.63
CA ALA A 21 -1.08 0.90 -21.36
C ALA A 21 -2.45 0.57 -20.74
N LEU A 22 -3.53 0.55 -21.53
CA LEU A 22 -4.87 0.19 -21.04
C LEU A 22 -4.93 -1.23 -20.48
N PHE A 23 -4.36 -2.21 -21.19
CA PHE A 23 -4.29 -3.60 -20.70
C PHE A 23 -3.40 -3.73 -19.47
N SER A 24 -2.26 -3.04 -19.44
CA SER A 24 -1.34 -3.04 -18.31
C SER A 24 -2.00 -2.47 -17.03
N ILE A 25 -2.65 -1.30 -17.14
CA ILE A 25 -3.35 -0.67 -16.02
C ILE A 25 -4.53 -1.54 -15.57
N SER A 26 -5.32 -2.08 -16.50
CA SER A 26 -6.47 -2.94 -16.17
C SER A 26 -6.02 -4.21 -15.43
N SER A 27 -4.93 -4.84 -15.87
CA SER A 27 -4.37 -6.03 -15.21
C SER A 27 -3.83 -5.69 -13.81
N ALA A 28 -3.11 -4.57 -13.67
CA ALA A 28 -2.59 -4.11 -12.38
C ALA A 28 -3.72 -3.77 -11.39
N LEU A 29 -4.79 -3.11 -11.85
CA LEU A 29 -5.98 -2.84 -11.04
C LEU A 29 -6.67 -4.12 -10.61
N ASN A 30 -6.82 -5.09 -11.51
CA ASN A 30 -7.43 -6.39 -11.21
C ASN A 30 -6.63 -7.13 -10.10
N ALA A 31 -5.31 -7.17 -10.21
CA ALA A 31 -4.44 -7.79 -9.19
C ALA A 31 -4.50 -7.04 -7.84
N THR A 32 -4.55 -5.71 -7.89
CA THR A 32 -4.60 -4.85 -6.70
C THR A 32 -5.92 -4.99 -5.96
N LEU A 33 -7.05 -5.02 -6.66
CA LEU A 33 -8.38 -5.14 -6.05
C LEU A 33 -8.63 -6.56 -5.52
N TYR A 34 -8.60 -7.57 -6.38
CA TYR A 34 -9.01 -8.93 -6.00
C TYR A 34 -7.95 -9.68 -5.18
N GLY A 35 -6.68 -9.30 -5.33
CA GLY A 35 -5.57 -9.81 -4.53
C GLY A 35 -5.29 -8.92 -3.32
N GLY A 36 -4.70 -7.75 -3.54
CA GLY A 36 -4.17 -6.89 -2.48
C GLY A 36 -5.23 -6.37 -1.51
N ALA A 37 -6.21 -5.62 -2.01
CA ALA A 37 -7.24 -4.96 -1.21
C ALA A 37 -8.14 -5.97 -0.49
N ASN A 38 -8.55 -7.05 -1.17
CA ASN A 38 -9.34 -8.13 -0.57
C ASN A 38 -8.60 -8.80 0.62
N ILE A 39 -7.32 -9.12 0.46
CA ILE A 39 -6.48 -9.70 1.53
C ILE A 39 -6.31 -8.69 2.66
N ALA A 40 -5.93 -7.45 2.34
CA ALA A 40 -5.69 -6.40 3.33
C ALA A 40 -6.95 -6.10 4.14
N TYR A 41 -8.11 -5.99 3.48
CA TYR A 41 -9.39 -5.75 4.13
C TYR A 41 -9.78 -6.91 5.05
N SER A 42 -9.70 -8.15 4.55
CA SER A 42 -10.01 -9.34 5.33
C SER A 42 -9.10 -9.46 6.55
N LEU A 43 -7.80 -9.22 6.40
CA LEU A 43 -6.84 -9.22 7.50
C LEU A 43 -7.09 -8.08 8.50
N ALA A 44 -7.43 -6.89 8.03
CA ALA A 44 -7.75 -5.76 8.91
C ALA A 44 -9.04 -6.01 9.72
N LYS A 45 -10.07 -6.54 9.06
CA LYS A 45 -11.38 -6.85 9.67
C LYS A 45 -11.31 -8.07 10.59
N ASP A 46 -10.87 -9.21 10.09
CA ASP A 46 -10.96 -10.46 10.86
C ASP A 46 -9.72 -10.67 11.74
N GLY A 47 -8.63 -9.98 11.44
CA GLY A 47 -7.41 -10.01 12.22
C GLY A 47 -6.48 -11.18 11.94
N GLU A 48 -6.98 -12.13 11.16
CA GLU A 48 -6.28 -13.26 10.56
C GLU A 48 -6.90 -13.51 9.18
N LEU A 49 -6.18 -14.21 8.31
CA LEU A 49 -6.73 -14.66 7.03
C LEU A 49 -7.37 -16.05 7.20
N PRO A 50 -8.51 -16.34 6.55
CA PRO A 50 -9.10 -17.67 6.57
C PRO A 50 -8.13 -18.70 5.97
N LYS A 51 -8.16 -19.94 6.49
CA LYS A 51 -7.25 -21.04 6.08
C LYS A 51 -7.31 -21.35 4.57
N ILE A 52 -8.45 -21.10 3.94
CA ILE A 52 -8.64 -21.20 2.49
C ILE A 52 -9.07 -19.80 2.02
N PHE A 53 -8.17 -19.09 1.36
CA PHE A 53 -8.43 -17.77 0.78
C PHE A 53 -8.28 -17.86 -0.73
N GLU A 54 -9.39 -17.74 -1.46
CA GLU A 54 -9.35 -17.75 -2.92
C GLU A 54 -9.01 -16.36 -3.46
N ARG A 55 -7.77 -16.20 -3.95
CA ARG A 55 -7.17 -14.90 -4.30
C ARG A 55 -7.78 -14.21 -5.54
N LYS A 56 -8.58 -14.92 -6.35
CA LYS A 56 -9.14 -14.40 -7.61
C LYS A 56 -10.61 -13.98 -7.52
N ILE A 57 -11.27 -14.23 -6.40
CA ILE A 57 -12.68 -13.93 -6.18
C ILE A 57 -12.80 -13.20 -4.85
N TRP A 58 -13.62 -12.16 -4.78
CA TRP A 58 -13.92 -11.48 -3.51
C TRP A 58 -14.87 -12.35 -2.68
N PHE A 59 -14.34 -13.43 -2.09
CA PHE A 59 -15.12 -14.51 -1.49
C PHE A 59 -15.70 -14.17 -0.11
N LYS A 60 -15.11 -13.18 0.59
CA LYS A 60 -15.50 -12.79 1.95
C LYS A 60 -15.48 -11.28 2.09
N SER A 61 -16.45 -10.71 2.81
CA SER A 61 -16.52 -9.27 3.10
C SER A 61 -16.65 -8.36 1.88
N THR A 62 -17.69 -8.58 1.04
CA THR A 62 -17.97 -7.82 -0.19
C THR A 62 -18.12 -6.31 0.03
N GLU A 63 -18.52 -5.89 1.23
CA GLU A 63 -18.54 -4.48 1.63
C GLU A 63 -17.16 -3.82 1.51
N GLY A 64 -16.06 -4.57 1.69
CA GLY A 64 -14.70 -4.08 1.53
C GLY A 64 -14.40 -3.63 0.09
N LEU A 65 -14.99 -4.29 -0.91
CA LEU A 65 -14.85 -3.90 -2.31
C LEU A 65 -15.51 -2.54 -2.57
N TYR A 66 -16.76 -2.38 -2.12
CA TYR A 66 -17.50 -1.12 -2.27
C TYR A 66 -16.82 0.02 -1.50
N ILE A 67 -16.35 -0.23 -0.27
CA ILE A 67 -15.60 0.76 0.51
C ILE A 67 -14.32 1.16 -0.23
N THR A 68 -13.55 0.20 -0.73
CA THR A 68 -12.30 0.47 -1.47
C THR A 68 -12.59 1.28 -2.73
N ALA A 69 -13.65 0.95 -3.48
CA ALA A 69 -14.05 1.67 -4.69
C ALA A 69 -14.49 3.11 -4.38
N ILE A 70 -15.33 3.32 -3.36
CA ILE A 70 -15.81 4.65 -2.95
C ILE A 70 -14.65 5.51 -2.46
N LEU A 71 -13.78 4.97 -1.60
CA LEU A 71 -12.59 5.68 -1.12
C LEU A 71 -11.64 6.04 -2.27
N SER A 72 -11.42 5.12 -3.22
CA SER A 72 -10.61 5.38 -4.42
C SER A 72 -11.21 6.50 -5.26
N MET A 73 -12.53 6.51 -5.43
CA MET A 73 -13.23 7.56 -6.17
C MET A 73 -13.10 8.92 -5.49
N ILE A 74 -13.29 8.98 -4.18
CA ILE A 74 -13.06 10.21 -3.38
C ILE A 74 -11.62 10.69 -3.56
N PHE A 75 -10.63 9.79 -3.51
CA PHE A 75 -9.23 10.14 -3.71
C PHE A 75 -8.95 10.77 -5.08
N VAL A 76 -9.48 10.18 -6.15
CA VAL A 76 -9.29 10.68 -7.53
C VAL A 76 -10.00 12.01 -7.77
N LEU A 77 -11.09 12.28 -7.05
CA LEU A 77 -11.81 13.56 -7.13
C LEU A 77 -11.12 14.70 -6.36
N LEU A 78 -10.47 14.38 -5.24
CA LEU A 78 -9.83 15.37 -4.37
C LEU A 78 -8.39 15.71 -4.75
N PHE A 79 -7.67 14.75 -5.34
CA PHE A 79 -6.24 14.85 -5.59
C PHE A 79 -5.91 14.61 -7.07
N ASN A 80 -4.91 15.34 -7.58
CA ASN A 80 -4.36 15.06 -8.91
C ASN A 80 -3.42 13.84 -8.87
N ILE A 81 -3.02 13.34 -10.05
CA ILE A 81 -2.20 12.13 -10.15
C ILE A 81 -0.85 12.24 -9.44
N ASP A 82 -0.22 13.42 -9.45
CA ASP A 82 1.07 13.65 -8.78
C ASP A 82 0.91 13.58 -7.25
N ALA A 83 -0.15 14.18 -6.70
CA ALA A 83 -0.44 14.11 -5.28
C ALA A 83 -0.76 12.68 -4.84
N ILE A 84 -1.59 11.96 -5.62
CA ILE A 84 -1.92 10.55 -5.34
C ILE A 84 -0.64 9.70 -5.34
N ALA A 85 0.26 9.90 -6.30
CA ALA A 85 1.53 9.18 -6.37
C ALA A 85 2.42 9.49 -5.16
N SER A 86 2.47 10.75 -4.73
CA SER A 86 3.27 11.17 -3.57
C SER A 86 2.74 10.62 -2.24
N ILE A 87 1.42 10.70 -2.02
CA ILE A 87 0.75 10.12 -0.85
C ILE A 87 1.00 8.61 -0.79
N THR A 88 0.75 7.93 -1.91
CA THR A 88 0.93 6.47 -2.03
C THR A 88 2.38 6.05 -1.76
N SER A 89 3.35 6.77 -2.34
CA SER A 89 4.77 6.52 -2.10
C SER A 89 5.11 6.66 -0.62
N THR A 90 4.61 7.71 0.03
CA THR A 90 4.85 7.97 1.45
C THR A 90 4.31 6.84 2.33
N ILE A 91 3.09 6.37 2.06
CA ILE A 91 2.49 5.24 2.79
C ILE A 91 3.32 3.96 2.61
N TYR A 92 3.71 3.64 1.37
CA TYR A 92 4.56 2.47 1.11
C TYR A 92 5.93 2.57 1.78
N THR A 93 6.56 3.75 1.78
CA THR A 93 7.83 3.96 2.47
C THR A 93 7.71 3.66 3.97
N VAL A 94 6.65 4.13 4.62
CA VAL A 94 6.40 3.84 6.04
C VAL A 94 6.20 2.34 6.27
N ILE A 95 5.40 1.67 5.43
CA ILE A 95 5.22 0.22 5.50
C ILE A 95 6.58 -0.51 5.40
N TYR A 96 7.43 -0.13 4.45
CA TYR A 96 8.75 -0.75 4.28
C TYR A 96 9.69 -0.49 5.45
N ILE A 97 9.67 0.70 6.06
CA ILE A 97 10.42 0.99 7.28
C ILE A 97 10.00 0.01 8.39
N PHE A 98 8.70 -0.17 8.63
CA PHE A 98 8.21 -1.10 9.65
C PHE A 98 8.53 -2.56 9.35
N VAL A 99 8.48 -2.96 8.08
CA VAL A 99 8.88 -4.31 7.65
C VAL A 99 10.36 -4.54 7.92
N LEU A 100 11.24 -3.60 7.57
CA LEU A 100 12.67 -3.72 7.82
C LEU A 100 13.02 -3.68 9.31
N ILE A 101 12.34 -2.84 10.11
CA ILE A 101 12.51 -2.85 11.57
C ILE A 101 12.10 -4.19 12.15
N SER A 102 10.99 -4.76 11.67
CA SER A 102 10.55 -6.11 12.06
C SER A 102 11.58 -7.18 11.67
N HIS A 103 12.13 -7.12 10.46
CA HIS A 103 13.20 -8.03 10.02
C HIS A 103 14.45 -7.87 10.87
N PHE A 104 14.88 -6.64 11.15
CA PHE A 104 16.02 -6.34 12.01
C PHE A 104 15.86 -6.97 13.40
N ARG A 105 14.67 -6.84 14.02
CA ARG A 105 14.35 -7.47 15.33
C ARG A 105 14.34 -8.99 15.27
N MET A 106 14.05 -9.59 14.12
CA MET A 106 13.98 -11.04 13.94
C MET A 106 15.21 -11.62 13.24
N THR A 107 16.28 -10.83 13.07
CA THR A 107 17.51 -11.26 12.38
C THR A 107 18.11 -12.52 13.02
N ASP A 108 18.01 -12.64 14.35
CA ASP A 108 18.57 -13.80 15.06
C ASP A 108 17.81 -15.10 14.74
N LYS A 109 16.57 -15.00 14.23
CA LYS A 109 15.73 -16.16 13.86
C LYS A 109 15.74 -16.48 12.36
N TYR A 110 15.79 -15.46 11.50
CA TYR A 110 15.69 -15.62 10.04
C TYR A 110 16.97 -15.28 9.28
N GLY A 111 18.04 -14.89 9.98
CA GLY A 111 19.28 -14.44 9.38
C GLY A 111 19.17 -13.06 8.72
N GLY A 112 20.30 -12.62 8.16
CA GLY A 112 20.45 -11.33 7.49
C GLY A 112 21.62 -10.52 8.03
N ASN A 113 22.26 -9.73 7.17
CA ASN A 113 23.33 -8.83 7.61
C ASN A 113 22.72 -7.60 8.29
N LYS A 114 22.91 -7.49 9.61
CA LYS A 114 22.41 -6.38 10.43
C LYS A 114 22.85 -5.01 9.91
N SER A 115 24.08 -4.88 9.43
CA SER A 115 24.61 -3.63 8.88
C SER A 115 23.88 -3.20 7.61
N PHE A 116 23.58 -4.16 6.72
CA PHE A 116 22.83 -3.88 5.49
C PHE A 116 21.38 -3.50 5.79
N LEU A 117 20.74 -4.14 6.77
CA LEU A 117 19.40 -3.79 7.21
C LEU A 117 19.34 -2.38 7.80
N VAL A 118 20.28 -2.01 8.68
CA VAL A 118 20.37 -0.66 9.23
C VAL A 118 20.58 0.37 8.12
N PHE A 119 21.48 0.09 7.17
CA PHE A 119 21.69 0.97 6.02
C PHE A 119 20.39 1.20 5.23
N ASN A 120 19.65 0.14 4.90
CA ASN A 120 18.38 0.26 4.18
C ASN A 120 17.33 1.05 4.98
N ILE A 121 17.22 0.83 6.29
CA ILE A 121 16.33 1.61 7.15
C ILE A 121 16.70 3.09 7.10
N THR A 122 18.00 3.42 7.22
CA THR A 122 18.48 4.81 7.15
C THR A 122 18.13 5.45 5.80
N VAL A 123 18.33 4.73 4.69
CA VAL A 123 17.97 5.21 3.34
C VAL A 123 16.47 5.46 3.25
N LEU A 124 15.62 4.53 3.69
CA LEU A 124 14.17 4.71 3.63
C LEU A 124 13.67 5.84 4.53
N VAL A 125 14.27 6.03 5.71
CA VAL A 125 13.98 7.20 6.56
C VAL A 125 14.38 8.49 5.85
N GLY A 126 15.54 8.51 5.19
CA GLY A 126 15.95 9.64 4.34
C GLY A 126 14.97 9.92 3.21
N VAL A 127 14.50 8.89 2.49
CA VAL A 127 13.49 9.01 1.44
C VAL A 127 12.16 9.51 2.01
N PHE A 128 11.73 9.02 3.17
CA PHE A 128 10.53 9.50 3.84
C PHE A 128 10.61 11.00 4.15
N ILE A 129 11.73 11.45 4.75
CA ILE A 129 11.96 12.88 5.02
C ILE A 129 11.94 13.69 3.72
N ALA A 130 12.62 13.21 2.68
CA ALA A 130 12.65 13.86 1.37
C ALA A 130 11.24 13.97 0.76
N LEU A 131 10.40 12.94 0.88
CA LEU A 131 9.01 12.96 0.41
C LEU A 131 8.16 13.96 1.19
N ILE A 132 8.37 14.10 2.50
CA ILE A 132 7.66 15.11 3.30
C ILE A 132 8.09 16.53 2.90
N ILE A 133 9.38 16.76 2.70
CA ILE A 133 9.91 18.05 2.23
C ILE A 133 9.36 18.36 0.83
N TYR A 134 9.37 17.39 -0.08
CA TYR A 134 8.83 17.52 -1.42
C TYR A 134 7.34 17.88 -1.41
N GLN A 135 6.53 17.18 -0.60
CA GLN A 135 5.11 17.49 -0.47
C GLN A 135 4.89 18.88 0.12
N TYR A 136 5.68 19.30 1.11
CA TYR A 136 5.57 20.63 1.68
C TYR A 136 5.87 21.74 0.66
N GLN A 137 6.91 21.56 -0.16
CA GLN A 137 7.36 22.61 -1.09
C GLN A 137 6.59 22.60 -2.42
N SER A 138 6.34 21.44 -2.99
CA SER A 138 5.79 21.31 -4.34
C SER A 138 4.28 21.05 -4.34
N GLN A 139 3.74 20.40 -3.30
CA GLN A 139 2.36 19.92 -3.35
C GLN A 139 1.67 19.83 -1.97
N PRO A 140 1.30 20.98 -1.36
CA PRO A 140 0.73 21.01 -0.02
C PRO A 140 -0.54 20.16 0.14
N SER A 141 -1.33 20.01 -0.93
CA SER A 141 -2.50 19.12 -0.94
C SER A 141 -2.12 17.66 -0.64
N ALA A 142 -1.01 17.17 -1.19
CA ALA A 142 -0.50 15.83 -0.89
C ALA A 142 -0.10 15.68 0.57
N LEU A 143 0.53 16.72 1.16
CA LEU A 143 0.91 16.69 2.58
C LEU A 143 -0.32 16.57 3.49
N TYR A 144 -1.36 17.37 3.25
CA TYR A 144 -2.62 17.27 3.99
C TYR A 144 -3.30 15.92 3.76
N GLY A 145 -3.30 15.42 2.53
CA GLY A 145 -3.82 14.10 2.20
C GLY A 145 -3.13 12.98 2.98
N THR A 146 -1.80 12.97 2.98
CA THR A 146 -0.99 12.02 3.76
C THR A 146 -1.31 12.11 5.25
N GLY A 147 -1.39 13.33 5.81
CA GLY A 147 -1.74 13.54 7.21
C GLY A 147 -3.13 13.02 7.56
N ILE A 148 -4.14 13.30 6.73
CA ILE A 148 -5.52 12.82 6.88
C ILE A 148 -5.56 11.30 6.82
N VAL A 149 -4.84 10.67 5.89
CA VAL A 149 -4.79 9.20 5.80
C VAL A 149 -4.23 8.59 7.07
N PHE A 150 -3.08 9.06 7.56
CA PHE A 150 -2.52 8.54 8.80
C PHE A 150 -3.48 8.72 9.97
N LEU A 151 -4.08 9.91 10.10
CA LEU A 151 -5.04 10.21 11.14
C LEU A 151 -6.24 9.26 11.07
N LEU A 152 -6.83 9.07 9.89
CA LEU A 152 -7.95 8.13 9.69
C LEU A 152 -7.56 6.69 10.03
N VAL A 153 -6.38 6.23 9.62
CA VAL A 153 -5.88 4.90 9.96
C VAL A 153 -5.75 4.74 11.49
N PHE A 154 -5.17 5.72 12.18
CA PHE A 154 -5.06 5.69 13.64
C PHE A 154 -6.42 5.72 14.34
N ILE A 155 -7.36 6.56 13.89
CA ILE A 155 -8.72 6.63 14.46
C ILE A 155 -9.45 5.31 14.24
N ILE A 156 -9.44 4.79 13.01
CA ILE A 156 -10.12 3.54 12.67
C ILE A 156 -9.53 2.40 13.52
N GLU A 157 -8.21 2.27 13.59
CA GLU A 157 -7.55 1.25 14.40
C GLU A 157 -7.88 1.40 15.89
N PHE A 158 -7.89 2.62 16.41
CA PHE A 158 -8.23 2.90 17.81
C PHE A 158 -9.68 2.50 18.14
N ILE A 159 -10.64 2.95 17.33
CA ILE A 159 -12.06 2.59 17.47
C ILE A 159 -12.21 1.08 17.36
N TYR A 160 -11.55 0.46 16.39
CA TYR A 160 -11.63 -0.97 16.17
C TYR A 160 -11.12 -1.77 17.37
N ARG A 161 -9.97 -1.38 17.94
CA ARG A 161 -9.42 -2.00 19.15
C ARG A 161 -10.33 -1.81 20.36
N TYR A 162 -10.89 -0.61 20.51
CA TYR A 162 -11.79 -0.28 21.62
C TYR A 162 -13.08 -1.11 21.59
N VAL A 163 -13.70 -1.24 20.41
CA VAL A 163 -14.96 -1.99 20.24
C VAL A 163 -14.75 -3.50 20.31
N LYS A 164 -13.69 -4.03 19.69
CA LYS A 164 -13.46 -5.48 19.60
C LYS A 164 -12.60 -6.09 20.73
N LYS A 165 -12.14 -5.30 21.71
CA LYS A 165 -11.23 -5.71 22.82
C LYS A 165 -10.10 -6.64 22.35
N ARG A 166 -9.45 -6.25 21.26
CA ARG A 166 -8.48 -7.10 20.57
C ARG A 166 -7.16 -7.12 21.34
N GLU A 167 -6.89 -8.19 22.08
CA GLU A 167 -5.52 -8.56 22.47
C GLU A 167 -4.89 -9.34 21.31
N PHE A 168 -3.63 -9.03 20.96
CA PHE A 168 -2.86 -9.94 20.11
C PHE A 168 -2.73 -11.25 20.89
N LEU A 169 -3.48 -12.29 20.50
CA LEU A 169 -3.18 -13.65 20.94
C LEU A 169 -1.74 -13.93 20.48
N MET A 170 -0.77 -13.77 21.39
CA MET A 170 0.56 -14.28 21.17
C MET A 170 0.37 -15.75 20.88
N VAL A 171 0.62 -16.16 19.63
CA VAL A 171 0.67 -17.57 19.25
C VAL A 171 1.74 -18.17 20.15
N GLN A 172 1.29 -18.74 21.25
CA GLN A 172 2.11 -19.38 22.25
C GLN A 172 2.79 -20.50 21.49
N LYS A 173 4.11 -20.37 21.28
CA LYS A 173 4.96 -21.44 20.74
C LYS A 173 4.78 -22.66 21.64
N LYS A 174 3.85 -23.54 21.29
CA LYS A 174 3.78 -24.90 21.80
C LYS A 174 4.01 -25.81 20.60
N HIS A 175 5.00 -26.68 20.76
CA HIS A 175 5.42 -27.76 19.87
C HIS A 175 6.47 -27.42 18.81
N ILE A 176 7.73 -27.36 19.26
CA ILE A 176 8.78 -28.20 18.67
C ILE A 176 9.43 -28.92 19.86
N LYS A 177 9.06 -30.20 20.04
CA LYS A 177 9.88 -31.20 20.75
C LYS A 177 10.55 -32.01 19.67
#